data_AF-A0A2B8BI14-F1
#
_entry.id   AF-A0A2B8BI14-F1
#
_cell.length_a   1.000
_cell.length_b   1.000
_cell.length_c   1.000
_cell.angle_alpha   90.00
_cell.angle_beta   90.00
_cell.angle_gamma   90.00
#
_symmetry.space_group_name_H-M   'P 1'
#
loop_
_entity.id
_entity.type
_entity.pdbx_description
1 polymer ?
#
loop_
_entity_poly.entity_id
_entity_poly.type
_entity_poly.pdbx_seq_one_letter_code
_entity_poly.pdbx_strand_id
1 'polypeptide(L)'
;MARVQIPSVPIYFMAPKWGRELAGGGGGTSVHVIMGPGAIASSNYGSRPQRNAPRCITALRRDHPKVKWIAGHLLNDNMGGPGVSENLTPLTATTNKRHSAVELKVKELLIISNQFFNIDKSEVEKAISRAVTEKDKRAELAKLYVHAIEMKVIVSNTKMTMPVLDKKTGRTVDVDVNAPHAIQVRAKAIRYDCTEAGNWVRSKSRPDITKAVRRVIRNE
;
A
#
# COMPACT_ATOMS: atom_id res chain seq x y z
N MET A 1 -12.53 36.67 8.92
CA MET A 1 -13.16 35.34 8.73
C MET A 1 -12.14 34.40 8.09
N ALA A 2 -12.02 33.16 8.56
CA ALA A 2 -11.10 32.18 7.97
C ALA A 2 -11.56 31.84 6.54
N ARG A 3 -10.64 31.84 5.57
CA ARG A 3 -10.95 31.49 4.17
C ARG A 3 -11.27 30.00 4.08
N VAL A 4 -12.33 29.62 3.36
CA VAL A 4 -12.51 28.22 2.92
C VAL A 4 -11.29 27.79 2.12
N GLN A 5 -10.62 26.75 2.58
CA GLN A 5 -9.49 26.13 1.90
C GLN A 5 -9.86 24.70 1.51
N ILE A 6 -9.39 24.27 0.35
CA ILE A 6 -9.53 22.87 -0.06
C ILE A 6 -8.67 22.02 0.88
N PRO A 7 -9.24 20.99 1.53
CA PRO A 7 -8.50 20.16 2.46
C PRO A 7 -7.42 19.37 1.71
N SER A 8 -6.27 19.19 2.36
CA SER A 8 -5.25 18.29 1.87
C SER A 8 -5.80 16.86 1.78
N VAL A 9 -5.51 16.16 0.68
CA VAL A 9 -5.82 14.74 0.56
C VAL A 9 -4.79 13.94 1.37
N PRO A 10 -5.21 13.06 2.29
CA PRO A 10 -4.28 12.26 3.06
C PRO A 10 -3.55 11.23 2.17
N ILE A 11 -2.29 10.95 2.50
CA ILE A 11 -1.52 9.85 1.88
C ILE A 11 -2.19 8.51 2.16
N TYR A 12 -2.69 8.32 3.39
CA TYR A 12 -3.44 7.15 3.80
C TYR A 12 -4.80 7.55 4.36
N PHE A 13 -5.88 7.06 3.75
CA PHE A 13 -7.21 7.06 4.36
C PHE A 13 -7.33 5.97 5.43
N MET A 14 -6.50 4.93 5.33
CA MET A 14 -6.29 3.95 6.38
C MET A 14 -4.81 3.59 6.38
N ALA A 15 -4.13 3.85 7.49
CA ALA A 15 -2.74 3.47 7.67
C ALA A 15 -2.54 1.96 7.47
N PRO A 16 -1.34 1.52 7.05
CA PRO A 16 -1.05 0.10 6.87
C PRO A 16 -1.34 -0.72 8.14
N LYS A 17 -2.16 -1.75 7.99
CA LYS A 17 -2.41 -2.77 9.01
C LYS A 17 -1.67 -4.04 8.62
N TRP A 18 -0.65 -4.36 9.39
CA TRP A 18 0.20 -5.53 9.16
C TRP A 18 -0.49 -6.80 9.67
N GLY A 19 -0.27 -7.89 8.95
CA GLY A 19 -0.59 -9.23 9.41
C GLY A 19 0.33 -9.68 10.53
N ARG A 20 0.00 -10.84 11.11
CA ARG A 20 0.86 -11.48 12.11
C ARG A 20 2.22 -11.80 11.48
N GLU A 21 3.31 -11.52 12.19
CA GLU A 21 4.62 -12.05 11.82
C GLU A 21 4.63 -13.57 12.05
N LEU A 22 5.21 -14.33 11.14
CA LEU A 22 5.42 -15.75 11.36
C LEU A 22 6.32 -16.01 12.57
N ALA A 23 6.03 -17.12 13.26
CA ALA A 23 6.85 -17.62 14.35
C ALA A 23 8.32 -17.76 13.91
N GLY A 24 9.24 -17.61 14.87
CA GLY A 24 10.68 -17.68 14.60
C GLY A 24 11.24 -16.57 13.69
N GLY A 25 10.46 -15.51 13.44
CA GLY A 25 10.89 -14.37 12.64
C GLY A 25 10.83 -14.64 11.14
N GLY A 26 9.79 -15.36 10.70
CA GLY A 26 9.53 -15.70 9.30
C GLY A 26 9.05 -14.53 8.43
N GLY A 27 8.86 -13.35 9.04
CA GLY A 27 8.42 -12.13 8.37
C GLY A 27 6.90 -11.95 8.33
N GLY A 28 6.47 -10.86 7.69
CA GLY A 28 5.07 -10.48 7.56
C GLY A 28 4.28 -11.41 6.64
N THR A 29 3.00 -11.63 6.97
CA THR A 29 2.09 -12.47 6.18
C THR A 29 1.10 -11.69 5.32
N SER A 30 0.82 -10.44 5.68
CA SER A 30 -0.14 -9.62 4.93
C SER A 30 0.00 -8.13 5.24
N VAL A 31 -0.53 -7.27 4.37
CA VAL A 31 -0.80 -5.86 4.67
C VAL A 31 -2.16 -5.47 4.10
N HIS A 32 -2.89 -4.63 4.83
CA HIS A 32 -4.10 -3.96 4.36
C HIS A 32 -3.94 -2.45 4.53
N VAL A 33 -4.07 -1.70 3.44
CA VAL A 33 -3.90 -0.24 3.42
C VAL A 33 -4.95 0.40 2.50
N ILE A 34 -5.35 1.63 2.81
CA ILE A 34 -6.12 2.48 1.87
C ILE A 34 -5.30 3.73 1.58
N MET A 35 -4.77 3.80 0.37
CA MET A 35 -3.87 4.87 -0.08
C MET A 35 -4.65 5.93 -0.85
N GLY A 36 -4.42 7.20 -0.54
CA GLY A 36 -4.84 8.31 -1.37
C GLY A 36 -3.87 8.53 -2.55
N PRO A 37 -4.25 9.32 -3.56
CA PRO A 37 -3.42 9.60 -4.73
C PRO A 37 -2.05 10.21 -4.40
N GLY A 38 -1.93 10.91 -3.27
CA GLY A 38 -0.66 11.48 -2.79
C GLY A 38 0.40 10.43 -2.40
N ALA A 39 0.03 9.15 -2.27
CA ALA A 39 0.97 8.08 -1.96
C ALA A 39 2.04 7.87 -3.05
N ILE A 40 1.86 8.37 -4.27
CA ILE A 40 2.86 8.28 -5.34
C ILE A 40 4.04 9.23 -5.16
N ALA A 41 3.82 10.39 -4.52
CA ALA A 41 4.81 11.44 -4.35
C ALA A 41 5.80 11.14 -3.20
N SER A 42 5.63 9.99 -2.57
CA SER A 42 6.14 9.64 -1.27
C SER A 42 7.36 8.72 -1.39
N SER A 43 8.36 9.10 -2.19
CA SER A 43 9.61 8.33 -2.36
C SER A 43 10.45 8.19 -1.08
N ASN A 44 10.08 8.85 0.03
CA ASN A 44 10.86 8.93 1.27
C ASN A 44 10.11 8.52 2.55
N TYR A 45 8.91 7.92 2.48
CA TYR A 45 8.17 7.51 3.69
C TYR A 45 8.49 6.08 4.14
N GLY A 46 8.96 5.24 3.21
CA GLY A 46 9.38 3.89 3.53
C GLY A 46 10.84 3.84 3.98
N SER A 47 11.30 2.64 4.26
CA SER A 47 12.71 2.42 4.56
C SER A 47 13.21 1.12 3.94
N ARG A 48 14.51 1.13 3.62
CA ARG A 48 15.21 -0.06 3.16
C ARG A 48 15.08 -1.17 4.21
N PRO A 49 15.12 -2.45 3.80
CA PRO A 49 15.03 -3.55 4.74
C PRO A 49 16.09 -3.42 5.83
N GLN A 50 15.67 -3.51 7.09
CA GLN A 50 16.59 -3.58 8.21
C GLN A 50 17.52 -4.79 8.06
N ARG A 51 18.73 -4.66 8.62
CA ARG A 51 19.72 -5.73 8.55
C ARG A 51 19.14 -7.00 9.18
N ASN A 52 19.16 -8.11 8.42
CA ASN A 52 18.63 -9.41 8.82
C ASN A 52 17.12 -9.43 9.13
N ALA A 53 16.33 -8.50 8.56
CA ALA A 53 14.87 -8.59 8.58
C ALA A 53 14.37 -9.17 7.24
N PRO A 54 13.47 -10.16 7.25
CA PRO A 54 13.04 -10.93 8.42
C PRO A 54 14.14 -11.88 8.91
N ARG A 55 14.13 -12.24 10.20
CA ARG A 55 15.24 -12.97 10.86
C ARG A 55 15.63 -14.28 10.17
N CYS A 56 14.65 -14.98 9.60
CA CYS A 56 14.91 -16.25 8.90
C CYS A 56 15.71 -16.10 7.60
N ILE A 57 15.83 -14.89 7.02
CA ILE A 57 16.43 -14.73 5.69
C ILE A 57 17.92 -15.14 5.64
N THR A 58 18.64 -14.98 6.75
CA THR A 58 20.05 -15.40 6.83
C THR A 58 20.16 -16.93 6.81
N ALA A 59 19.26 -17.63 7.51
CA ALA A 59 19.20 -19.10 7.48
C ALA A 59 18.82 -19.59 6.08
N LEU A 60 17.80 -18.99 5.46
CA LEU A 60 17.39 -19.31 4.08
C LEU A 60 18.53 -19.19 3.07
N ARG A 61 19.34 -18.12 3.15
CA ARG A 61 20.49 -17.92 2.27
C ARG A 61 21.62 -18.92 2.50
N ARG A 62 21.84 -19.33 3.76
CA ARG A 62 22.85 -20.32 4.14
C ARG A 62 22.45 -21.73 3.72
N ASP A 63 21.20 -22.11 3.99
CA ASP A 63 20.71 -23.49 3.84
C ASP A 63 20.24 -23.79 2.41
N HIS A 64 19.88 -22.74 1.66
CA HIS A 64 19.48 -22.84 0.24
C HIS A 64 20.28 -21.86 -0.64
N PRO A 65 21.61 -22.00 -0.74
CA PRO A 65 22.48 -21.03 -1.41
C PRO A 65 22.24 -20.92 -2.93
N LYS A 66 21.60 -21.95 -3.53
CA LYS A 66 21.20 -21.94 -4.94
C LYS A 66 19.95 -21.07 -5.21
N VAL A 67 19.23 -20.66 -4.16
CA VAL A 67 18.03 -19.82 -4.27
C VAL A 67 18.38 -18.39 -3.86
N LYS A 68 18.11 -17.43 -4.75
CA LYS A 68 18.30 -16.00 -4.45
C LYS A 68 17.15 -15.48 -3.58
N TRP A 69 17.36 -15.48 -2.26
CA TRP A 69 16.43 -14.95 -1.27
C TRP A 69 16.57 -13.45 -1.06
N ILE A 70 15.44 -12.74 -1.13
CA ILE A 70 15.30 -11.29 -1.00
C ILE A 70 14.34 -11.01 0.15
N ALA A 71 14.64 -9.99 0.97
CA ALA A 71 13.68 -9.45 1.93
C ALA A 71 12.75 -8.52 1.16
N GLY A 72 11.64 -9.06 0.68
CA GLY A 72 10.69 -8.31 -0.12
C GLY A 72 9.69 -7.60 0.78
N HIS A 73 9.43 -6.33 0.49
CA HIS A 73 8.36 -5.58 1.13
C HIS A 73 6.98 -6.11 0.74
N LEU A 74 6.02 -6.09 1.66
CA LEU A 74 4.59 -6.35 1.38
C LEU A 74 3.88 -5.09 0.89
N LEU A 75 4.24 -3.94 1.46
CA LEU A 75 3.99 -2.61 0.95
C LEU A 75 5.33 -2.01 0.56
N ASN A 76 5.55 -1.72 -0.72
CA ASN A 76 6.79 -1.15 -1.21
C ASN A 76 7.24 0.11 -0.44
N ASP A 77 8.56 0.31 -0.34
CA ASP A 77 9.16 1.45 0.34
C ASP A 77 8.73 2.80 -0.27
N ASN A 78 8.63 2.85 -1.59
CA ASN A 78 8.21 4.02 -2.33
C ASN A 78 6.71 4.34 -2.20
N MET A 79 5.93 3.44 -1.57
CA MET A 79 4.54 3.65 -1.17
C MET A 79 4.43 3.83 0.36
N GLY A 80 5.56 4.06 1.04
CA GLY A 80 5.67 4.31 2.48
C GLY A 80 5.80 3.07 3.36
N GLY A 81 6.16 1.92 2.77
CA GLY A 81 6.42 0.70 3.52
C GLY A 81 7.71 0.73 4.34
N PRO A 82 7.65 0.52 5.67
CA PRO A 82 8.86 0.44 6.49
C PRO A 82 9.61 -0.87 6.26
N GLY A 83 10.94 -0.87 6.35
CA GLY A 83 11.79 -2.06 6.26
C GLY A 83 11.86 -2.88 7.54
N VAL A 84 10.73 -3.08 8.23
CA VAL A 84 10.60 -3.88 9.47
C VAL A 84 10.06 -5.28 9.18
N SER A 85 10.26 -6.23 10.10
CA SER A 85 9.94 -7.65 9.87
C SER A 85 8.47 -7.89 9.47
N GLU A 86 7.54 -7.13 10.04
CA GLU A 86 6.10 -7.23 9.79
C GLU A 86 5.69 -6.81 8.37
N ASN A 87 6.52 -6.02 7.70
CA ASN A 87 6.35 -5.63 6.30
C ASN A 87 7.33 -6.35 5.36
N LEU A 88 8.20 -7.22 5.87
CA LEU A 88 9.16 -7.94 5.04
C LEU A 88 8.86 -9.43 5.05
N THR A 89 8.84 -10.04 3.88
CA THR A 89 8.72 -11.49 3.72
C THR A 89 9.91 -12.01 2.92
N PRO A 90 10.44 -13.21 3.24
CA PRO A 90 11.46 -13.82 2.40
C PRO A 90 10.83 -14.21 1.07
N LEU A 91 11.31 -13.64 -0.02
CA LEU A 91 10.86 -13.95 -1.39
C LEU A 91 12.02 -14.52 -2.19
N THR A 92 11.71 -15.43 -3.11
CA THR A 92 12.64 -15.73 -4.21
C THR A 92 12.72 -14.53 -5.14
N ALA A 93 13.83 -14.38 -5.88
CA ALA A 93 13.97 -13.32 -6.88
C ALA A 93 12.82 -13.31 -7.91
N THR A 94 12.32 -14.48 -8.31
CA THR A 94 11.19 -14.63 -9.23
C THR A 94 9.89 -14.13 -8.61
N THR A 95 9.59 -14.53 -7.36
CA THR A 95 8.39 -14.08 -6.65
C THR A 95 8.44 -12.57 -6.41
N ASN A 96 9.60 -12.02 -6.04
CA ASN A 96 9.81 -10.59 -5.85
C ASN A 96 9.55 -9.80 -7.15
N LYS A 97 10.08 -10.27 -8.30
CA LYS A 97 9.83 -9.63 -9.60
C LYS A 97 8.36 -9.62 -9.98
N ARG A 98 7.65 -10.73 -9.76
CA ARG A 98 6.19 -10.83 -10.00
C ARG A 98 5.42 -9.87 -9.08
N HIS A 99 5.82 -9.76 -7.81
CA HIS A 99 5.20 -8.85 -6.87
C HIS A 99 5.35 -7.39 -7.33
N SER A 100 6.57 -6.97 -7.69
CA SER A 100 6.83 -5.62 -8.19
C SER A 100 6.03 -5.26 -9.43
N ALA A 101 5.76 -6.22 -10.32
CA ALA A 101 4.92 -5.99 -11.51
C ALA A 101 3.46 -5.66 -11.14
N VAL A 102 2.91 -6.28 -10.09
CA VAL A 102 1.55 -5.96 -9.61
C VAL A 102 1.53 -4.61 -8.87
N GLU A 103 2.56 -4.31 -8.09
CA GLU A 103 2.68 -3.00 -7.44
C GLU A 103 2.78 -1.86 -8.44
N LEU A 104 3.43 -2.07 -9.59
CA LEU A 104 3.47 -1.07 -10.66
C LEU A 104 2.07 -0.69 -11.14
N LYS A 105 1.18 -1.69 -11.34
CA LYS A 105 -0.22 -1.44 -11.70
C LYS A 105 -0.94 -0.62 -10.63
N VAL A 106 -0.67 -0.87 -9.34
CA VAL A 106 -1.24 -0.07 -8.25
C VAL A 106 -0.75 1.38 -8.30
N LYS A 107 0.55 1.60 -8.60
CA LYS A 107 1.12 2.95 -8.76
C LYS A 107 0.46 3.69 -9.93
N GLU A 108 0.25 3.03 -11.06
CA GLU A 108 -0.45 3.61 -12.22
C GLU A 108 -1.88 4.05 -11.84
N LEU A 109 -2.61 3.24 -11.08
CA LEU A 109 -3.95 3.60 -10.61
C LEU A 109 -3.94 4.83 -9.69
N LEU A 110 -2.93 4.96 -8.83
CA LEU A 110 -2.77 6.13 -7.97
C LEU A 110 -2.40 7.39 -8.79
N ILE A 111 -1.56 7.26 -9.82
CA ILE A 111 -1.24 8.35 -10.76
C ILE A 111 -2.50 8.84 -11.46
N ILE A 112 -3.28 7.93 -12.03
CA ILE A 112 -4.54 8.26 -12.71
C ILE A 112 -5.50 8.94 -11.74
N SER A 113 -5.64 8.42 -10.51
CA SER A 113 -6.47 9.09 -9.51
C SER A 113 -5.99 10.50 -9.18
N ASN A 114 -4.67 10.73 -9.12
CA ASN A 114 -4.13 12.05 -8.83
C ASN A 114 -4.45 13.05 -9.95
N GLN A 115 -4.38 12.60 -11.20
CA GLN A 115 -4.73 13.41 -12.36
C GLN A 115 -6.19 13.85 -12.33
N PHE A 116 -7.13 12.93 -12.10
CA PHE A 116 -8.55 13.27 -11.97
C PHE A 116 -8.81 14.25 -10.83
N PHE A 117 -8.20 14.01 -9.66
CA PHE A 117 -8.36 14.90 -8.53
C PHE A 117 -7.87 16.32 -8.82
N ASN A 118 -6.73 16.48 -9.51
CA ASN A 118 -6.19 17.80 -9.84
C ASN A 118 -7.04 18.58 -10.85
N ILE A 119 -7.69 17.87 -11.79
CA ILE A 119 -8.64 18.48 -12.73
C ILE A 119 -9.84 19.04 -11.95
N ASP A 120 -10.49 18.19 -11.16
CA ASP A 120 -11.67 18.57 -10.38
C ASP A 120 -11.33 19.68 -9.36
N LYS A 121 -10.16 19.60 -8.73
CA LYS A 121 -9.65 20.61 -7.80
C LYS A 121 -9.55 21.98 -8.47
N SER A 122 -8.96 22.08 -9.65
CA SER A 122 -8.81 23.34 -10.39
C SER A 122 -10.17 23.99 -10.72
N GLU A 123 -11.16 23.19 -11.07
CA GLU A 123 -12.52 23.68 -11.34
C GLU A 123 -13.20 24.20 -10.06
N VAL A 124 -13.08 23.46 -8.96
CA VAL A 124 -13.64 23.87 -7.67
C VAL A 124 -12.93 25.10 -7.11
N GLU A 125 -11.61 25.26 -7.27
CA GLU A 125 -10.88 26.48 -6.88
C GLU A 125 -11.42 27.72 -7.62
N LYS A 126 -11.70 27.58 -8.92
CA LYS A 126 -12.33 28.66 -9.71
C LYS A 126 -13.76 28.94 -9.24
N ALA A 127 -14.53 27.92 -8.87
CA ALA A 127 -15.89 28.11 -8.36
C ALA A 127 -15.90 28.79 -6.99
N ILE A 128 -15.03 28.36 -6.06
CA ILE A 128 -14.86 28.95 -4.72
C ILE A 128 -14.44 30.42 -4.82
N SER A 129 -13.56 30.79 -5.78
CA SER A 129 -13.14 32.19 -5.94
C SER A 129 -14.23 33.11 -6.48
N ARG A 130 -15.22 32.56 -7.21
CA ARG A 130 -16.40 33.30 -7.70
C ARG A 130 -17.54 33.36 -6.69
N ALA A 131 -17.58 32.43 -5.75
CA ALA A 131 -18.65 32.33 -4.76
C ALA A 131 -18.64 33.51 -3.77
N VAL A 132 -19.80 34.14 -3.60
CA VAL A 132 -19.97 35.34 -2.76
C VAL A 132 -20.09 34.96 -1.28
N THR A 133 -20.83 33.87 -0.98
CA THR A 133 -21.08 33.46 0.40
C THR A 133 -20.20 32.28 0.82
N GLU A 134 -19.92 32.18 2.12
CA GLU A 134 -19.24 31.01 2.70
C GLU A 134 -20.02 29.72 2.51
N LYS A 135 -21.36 29.80 2.53
CA LYS A 135 -22.23 28.66 2.27
C LYS A 135 -22.02 28.11 0.85
N ASP A 136 -21.98 29.00 -0.14
CA ASP A 136 -21.76 28.60 -1.54
C ASP A 136 -20.37 27.99 -1.72
N LYS A 137 -19.33 28.58 -1.11
CA LYS A 137 -17.97 28.01 -1.14
C LYS A 137 -17.94 26.59 -0.56
N ARG A 138 -18.66 26.33 0.54
CA ARG A 138 -18.75 25.00 1.14
C ARG A 138 -19.54 24.02 0.28
N ALA A 139 -20.59 24.47 -0.40
CA ALA A 139 -21.32 23.66 -1.36
C ALA A 139 -20.45 23.28 -2.57
N GLU A 140 -19.63 24.20 -3.09
CA GLU A 140 -18.64 23.89 -4.13
C GLU A 140 -17.58 22.91 -3.64
N LEU A 141 -17.10 23.08 -2.40
CA LEU A 141 -16.14 22.17 -1.78
C LEU A 141 -16.68 20.73 -1.71
N ALA A 142 -17.97 20.56 -1.41
CA ALA A 142 -18.61 19.25 -1.31
C ALA A 142 -18.76 18.51 -2.65
N LYS A 143 -18.47 19.18 -3.79
CA LYS A 143 -18.42 18.53 -5.10
C LYS A 143 -17.12 17.76 -5.33
N LEU A 144 -16.07 18.05 -4.55
CA LEU A 144 -14.80 17.35 -4.66
C LEU A 144 -14.93 15.91 -4.19
N TYR A 145 -14.26 15.04 -4.94
CA TYR A 145 -14.07 13.65 -4.56
C TYR A 145 -12.69 13.18 -5.01
N VAL A 146 -12.26 12.06 -4.45
CA VAL A 146 -10.97 11.47 -4.75
C VAL A 146 -11.08 9.95 -4.78
N HIS A 147 -10.28 9.31 -5.64
CA HIS A 147 -10.20 7.87 -5.69
C HIS A 147 -9.03 7.35 -4.85
N ALA A 148 -9.33 6.74 -3.72
CA ALA A 148 -8.34 5.99 -2.96
C ALA A 148 -8.23 4.56 -3.49
N ILE A 149 -7.09 3.91 -3.26
CA ILE A 149 -6.87 2.50 -3.60
C ILE A 149 -6.80 1.69 -2.31
N GLU A 150 -7.75 0.78 -2.11
CA GLU A 150 -7.66 -0.25 -1.07
C GLU A 150 -6.85 -1.41 -1.60
N MET A 151 -5.71 -1.67 -0.97
CA MET A 151 -4.81 -2.76 -1.30
C MET A 151 -4.74 -3.75 -0.15
N LYS A 152 -4.85 -5.03 -0.48
CA LYS A 152 -4.59 -6.16 0.41
C LYS A 152 -3.57 -7.07 -0.23
N VAL A 153 -2.44 -7.26 0.45
CA VAL A 153 -1.42 -8.23 0.07
C VAL A 153 -1.48 -9.37 1.06
N ILE A 154 -1.51 -10.60 0.57
CA ILE A 154 -1.52 -11.82 1.37
C ILE A 154 -0.45 -12.73 0.83
N VAL A 155 0.46 -13.16 1.69
CA VAL A 155 1.43 -14.19 1.40
C VAL A 155 0.75 -15.53 1.64
N SER A 156 0.65 -16.35 0.60
CA SER A 156 0.14 -17.71 0.74
C SER A 156 1.30 -18.63 1.15
N ASN A 157 1.11 -19.35 2.24
CA ASN A 157 2.15 -20.16 2.83
C ASN A 157 2.07 -21.57 2.28
N THR A 158 3.19 -22.06 1.78
CA THR A 158 3.50 -23.48 1.88
C THR A 158 4.37 -23.60 3.12
N LYS A 159 3.93 -24.38 4.12
CA LYS A 159 4.71 -24.57 5.35
C LYS A 159 6.05 -25.21 4.96
N MET A 160 7.14 -24.46 5.07
CA MET A 160 8.47 -25.04 5.16
C MET A 160 8.91 -24.93 6.61
N THR A 161 9.17 -26.05 7.23
CA THR A 161 9.78 -26.10 8.56
C THR A 161 11.28 -26.11 8.36
N MET A 162 11.99 -25.17 9.00
CA MET A 162 13.44 -25.06 8.88
C MET A 162 14.13 -24.94 10.24
N PRO A 163 15.26 -25.63 10.44
CA PRO A 163 16.06 -25.51 11.64
C PRO A 163 16.74 -24.14 11.72
N VAL A 164 16.33 -23.30 12.67
CA VAL A 164 16.97 -22.01 12.97
C VAL A 164 17.67 -22.10 14.31
N LEU A 165 18.94 -21.68 14.35
CA LEU A 165 19.69 -21.58 15.60
C LEU A 165 19.17 -20.41 16.44
N ASP A 166 18.56 -20.70 17.58
CA ASP A 166 18.25 -19.72 18.59
C ASP A 166 19.55 -19.29 19.29
N LYS A 167 19.94 -18.03 19.07
CA LYS A 167 21.17 -17.46 19.63
C LYS A 167 21.14 -17.31 21.16
N LYS A 168 19.96 -17.30 21.79
CA LYS A 168 19.85 -17.20 23.25
C LYS A 168 20.07 -18.54 23.93
N THR A 169 19.56 -19.60 23.32
CA THR A 169 19.57 -20.94 23.92
C THR A 169 20.63 -21.86 23.32
N GLY A 170 21.23 -21.49 22.19
CA GLY A 170 22.15 -22.33 21.43
C GLY A 170 21.47 -23.53 20.77
N ARG A 171 20.14 -23.65 20.86
CA ARG A 171 19.38 -24.77 20.31
C ARG A 171 18.86 -24.46 18.92
N THR A 172 18.78 -25.50 18.11
CA THR A 172 18.05 -25.46 16.84
C THR A 172 16.56 -25.60 17.13
N VAL A 173 15.77 -24.62 16.71
CA VAL A 173 14.31 -24.65 16.74
C VAL A 173 13.78 -24.72 15.33
N ASP A 174 12.79 -25.59 15.13
CA ASP A 174 12.04 -25.66 13.90
C ASP A 174 11.17 -24.40 13.75
N VAL A 175 11.45 -23.63 12.71
CA VAL A 175 10.75 -22.40 12.38
C VAL A 175 9.95 -22.62 11.12
N ASP A 176 8.65 -22.37 11.19
CA ASP A 176 7.81 -22.23 10.01
C ASP A 176 8.28 -20.98 9.25
N VAL A 177 9.00 -21.19 8.15
CA VAL A 177 9.41 -20.14 7.24
C VAL A 177 8.42 -20.03 6.08
N ASN A 178 8.20 -18.81 5.63
CA ASN A 178 7.59 -18.57 4.35
C ASN A 178 8.56 -19.03 3.25
N ALA A 179 8.21 -20.10 2.55
CA ALA A 179 8.61 -20.31 1.17
C ALA A 179 7.43 -19.90 0.28
N PRO A 180 7.24 -18.59 0.03
CA PRO A 180 6.03 -18.14 -0.62
C PRO A 180 6.09 -18.51 -2.10
N HIS A 181 5.34 -19.55 -2.45
CA HIS A 181 5.08 -19.93 -3.82
C HIS A 181 4.16 -18.90 -4.52
N ALA A 182 3.35 -18.16 -3.76
CA ALA A 182 2.52 -17.09 -4.29
C ALA A 182 2.27 -15.94 -3.30
N ILE A 183 2.29 -14.72 -3.84
CA ILE A 183 1.77 -13.51 -3.19
C ILE A 183 0.49 -13.14 -3.92
N GLN A 184 -0.61 -13.03 -3.18
CA GLN A 184 -1.85 -12.51 -3.71
C GLN A 184 -1.99 -11.02 -3.39
N VAL A 185 -2.11 -10.20 -4.42
CA VAL A 185 -2.45 -8.78 -4.28
C VAL A 185 -3.87 -8.57 -4.77
N ARG A 186 -4.71 -7.96 -3.93
CA ARG A 186 -6.05 -7.51 -4.29
C ARG A 186 -6.09 -5.99 -4.14
N ALA A 187 -6.36 -5.29 -5.24
CA ALA A 187 -6.50 -3.84 -5.24
C ALA A 187 -7.88 -3.46 -5.79
N LYS A 188 -8.51 -2.46 -5.19
CA LYS A 188 -9.74 -1.85 -5.73
C LYS A 188 -9.79 -0.37 -5.45
N ALA A 189 -10.38 0.39 -6.37
CA ALA A 189 -10.66 1.80 -6.17
C ALA A 189 -11.82 2.00 -5.19
N ILE A 190 -11.74 3.04 -4.38
CA ILE A 190 -12.78 3.52 -3.46
C ILE A 190 -12.91 5.02 -3.67
N ARG A 191 -14.14 5.52 -3.75
CA ARG A 191 -14.40 6.95 -3.79
C ARG A 191 -14.49 7.51 -2.36
N TYR A 192 -13.83 8.64 -2.13
CA TYR A 192 -14.00 9.49 -0.95
C TYR A 192 -14.55 10.84 -1.39
N ASP A 193 -15.62 11.28 -0.77
CA ASP A 193 -16.24 12.58 -1.04
C ASP A 193 -15.77 13.59 0.01
N CYS A 194 -15.55 14.83 -0.41
CA CYS A 194 -15.32 15.93 0.50
C CYS A 194 -16.67 16.39 1.07
N THR A 195 -16.73 16.63 2.37
CA THR A 195 -17.90 17.23 3.02
C THR A 195 -17.82 18.75 2.98
N GLU A 196 -18.93 19.44 3.21
CA GLU A 196 -18.96 20.91 3.37
C GLU A 196 -18.03 21.41 4.50
N ALA A 197 -17.73 20.54 5.46
CA ALA A 197 -16.80 20.82 6.56
C ALA A 197 -15.32 20.61 6.16
N GLY A 198 -15.03 20.17 4.94
CA GLY A 198 -13.67 19.87 4.48
C GLY A 198 -13.13 18.53 4.97
N ASN A 199 -13.99 17.64 5.48
CA ASN A 199 -13.60 16.28 5.85
C ASN A 199 -13.80 15.31 4.68
N TRP A 200 -12.89 14.36 4.52
CA TRP A 200 -13.04 13.27 3.55
C TRP A 200 -13.79 12.10 4.15
N VAL A 201 -14.86 11.66 3.48
CA VAL A 201 -15.68 10.52 3.92
C VAL A 201 -15.77 9.47 2.83
N ARG A 202 -15.76 8.19 3.23
CA ARG A 202 -15.90 7.09 2.28
C ARG A 202 -17.28 7.14 1.63
N SER A 203 -17.31 7.23 0.30
CA SER A 203 -18.55 7.25 -0.46
C SER A 203 -19.22 5.89 -0.49
N LYS A 204 -20.56 5.88 -0.53
CA LYS A 204 -21.35 4.70 -0.87
C LYS A 204 -21.42 4.48 -2.39
N SER A 205 -21.14 5.52 -3.16
CA SER A 205 -21.16 5.49 -4.63
C SER A 205 -20.01 4.67 -5.19
N ARG A 206 -20.24 4.02 -6.34
CA ARG A 206 -19.17 3.28 -7.02
C ARG A 206 -18.16 4.28 -7.64
N PRO A 207 -16.86 3.95 -7.65
CA PRO A 207 -15.84 4.78 -8.30
C PRO A 207 -16.15 4.91 -9.80
N ASP A 208 -16.12 6.11 -10.37
CA ASP A 208 -16.34 6.29 -11.81
C ASP A 208 -15.10 5.92 -12.64
N ILE A 209 -13.93 5.93 -11.99
CA ILE A 209 -12.65 5.41 -12.52
C ILE A 209 -12.72 3.91 -12.85
N THR A 210 -13.79 3.18 -12.49
CA THR A 210 -13.90 1.73 -12.75
C THR A 210 -13.67 1.37 -14.22
N LYS A 211 -14.03 2.22 -15.21
CA LYS A 211 -13.71 1.97 -16.64
C LYS A 211 -12.21 2.11 -16.96
N ALA A 212 -11.56 3.18 -16.49
CA ALA A 212 -10.12 3.39 -16.67
C ALA A 212 -9.29 2.34 -15.91
N VAL A 213 -9.68 2.04 -14.67
CA VAL A 213 -9.10 0.97 -13.85
C VAL A 213 -9.27 -0.39 -14.51
N ARG A 214 -10.46 -0.70 -15.06
CA ARG A 214 -10.68 -1.97 -15.79
C ARG A 214 -9.77 -2.09 -17.00
N ARG A 215 -9.45 -1.00 -17.71
CA ARG A 215 -8.54 -1.02 -18.86
C ARG A 215 -7.09 -1.31 -18.44
N VAL A 216 -6.63 -0.69 -17.35
CA VAL A 216 -5.28 -0.93 -16.78
C VAL A 216 -5.14 -2.35 -16.21
N ILE A 217 -6.21 -2.86 -15.57
CA ILE A 217 -6.19 -4.21 -14.98
C ILE A 217 -6.33 -5.31 -16.05
N ARG A 218 -7.12 -5.11 -17.13
CA ARG A 218 -7.42 -6.13 -18.15
C ARG A 218 -6.42 -6.25 -19.30
N ASN A 219 -5.37 -5.44 -19.35
CA ASN A 219 -4.25 -5.69 -20.27
C ASN A 219 -3.39 -6.86 -19.72
N GLU A 220 -4.00 -8.05 -19.72
CA GLU A 220 -3.36 -9.38 -19.70
C GLU A 220 -3.31 -9.92 -21.13
#